data_AF-A0A821BAB2-F1
#
_entry.id   AF-A0A821BAB2-F1
#
_cell.length_a   1.000
_cell.length_b   1.000
_cell.length_c   1.000
_cell.angle_alpha   90.00
_cell.angle_beta   90.00
_cell.angle_gamma   90.00
#
_symmetry.space_group_name_H-M   'P 1'
#
loop_
_entity.id
_entity.type
_entity.pdbx_description
1 polymer ?
#
loop_
_entity_poly.entity_id
_entity_poly.type
_entity_poly.pdbx_seq_one_letter_code
_entity_poly.pdbx_strand_id
1 'polypeptide(L)'
;MFRSCILLIILATTIGWSSGEFIHAISVTLTRCFILGTSPNWFGKFNVSPLCDQQVCCCLTGEVQVKEFGYFFMKISGKLAGQCKGLSTFWLPVMKPSTYTTKLPIIGVLKLNEDSTTLTAESPLGSQCNGRAVRQQ
;
A
#
# COMPACT_ATOMS: atom_id res chain seq x y z
N MET A 1 -0.10 3.21 14.61
CA MET A 1 -1.30 4.05 14.44
C MET A 1 -1.21 5.24 15.39
N PHE A 2 -0.78 6.40 14.91
CA PHE A 2 -1.00 7.68 15.60
C PHE A 2 -1.53 8.66 14.56
N ARG A 3 -2.83 8.93 14.63
CA ARG A 3 -3.49 9.99 13.85
C ARG A 3 -3.38 11.26 14.69
N SER A 4 -2.33 12.04 14.49
CA SER A 4 -2.26 13.39 15.07
C SER A 4 -3.10 14.34 14.23
N CYS A 5 -4.35 14.57 14.66
CA CYS A 5 -5.09 15.77 14.26
C CYS A 5 -4.79 16.86 15.28
N ILE A 6 -4.17 17.96 14.85
CA ILE A 6 -3.96 19.13 15.72
C ILE A 6 -5.27 19.91 15.82
N LEU A 7 -5.65 20.20 17.06
CA LEU A 7 -6.87 20.88 17.49
C LEU A 7 -6.95 22.32 16.95
N LEU A 8 -8.12 22.70 16.44
CA LEU A 8 -8.44 24.07 16.02
C LEU A 8 -8.67 24.94 17.26
N ILE A 9 -7.80 25.92 17.51
CA ILE A 9 -8.03 26.95 18.52
C ILE A 9 -8.47 28.23 17.81
N ILE A 10 -9.71 28.67 18.05
CA ILE A 10 -10.22 29.95 17.58
C ILE A 10 -9.88 30.99 18.65
N LEU A 11 -8.96 31.91 18.35
CA LEU A 11 -8.68 33.07 19.20
C LEU A 11 -9.37 34.29 18.61
N ALA A 12 -10.45 34.74 19.26
CA ALA A 12 -11.08 36.00 18.97
C ALA A 12 -10.44 37.09 19.85
N THR A 13 -9.78 38.06 19.26
CA THR A 13 -9.26 39.24 19.97
C THR A 13 -10.14 40.45 19.67
N THR A 14 -10.73 41.03 20.70
CA THR A 14 -11.43 42.32 20.59
C THR A 14 -10.41 43.45 20.68
N ILE A 15 -10.38 44.31 19.67
CA ILE A 15 -9.60 45.56 19.71
C ILE A 15 -10.62 46.68 19.84
N GLY A 16 -10.68 47.32 21.01
CA GLY A 16 -11.58 48.44 21.27
C GLY A 16 -10.90 49.77 20.93
N TRP A 17 -11.53 50.59 20.10
CA TRP A 17 -11.22 52.01 20.01
C TRP A 17 -12.47 52.87 19.85
N SER A 18 -12.44 54.04 20.48
CA SER A 18 -13.58 54.90 20.78
C SER A 18 -14.07 55.67 19.56
N SER A 19 -15.11 55.16 18.90
CA SER A 19 -16.19 55.94 18.25
C SER A 19 -17.06 55.02 17.39
N GLY A 20 -18.00 54.32 18.04
CA GLY A 20 -19.27 53.92 17.42
C GLY A 20 -19.32 52.83 16.35
N GLU A 21 -18.21 52.33 15.78
CA GLU A 21 -18.25 51.25 14.77
C GLU A 21 -17.32 50.09 15.15
N PHE A 22 -17.92 48.94 15.46
CA PHE A 22 -17.19 47.70 15.78
C PHE A 22 -16.82 46.95 14.50
N ILE A 23 -15.56 47.02 14.08
CA ILE A 23 -15.03 46.13 13.04
C ILE A 23 -14.51 44.86 13.72
N HIS A 24 -15.27 43.77 13.62
CA HIS A 24 -14.80 42.45 14.02
C HIS A 24 -13.75 41.96 13.01
N ALA A 25 -12.46 42.11 13.33
CA ALA A 25 -11.40 41.51 12.54
C ALA A 25 -11.29 40.02 12.88
N ILE A 26 -11.90 39.16 12.05
CA ILE A 26 -11.73 37.70 12.15
C ILE A 26 -10.53 37.31 11.29
N SER A 27 -9.41 36.97 11.92
CA SER A 27 -8.27 36.37 11.22
C SER A 27 -8.51 34.87 11.09
N VAL A 28 -8.94 34.41 9.90
CA VAL A 28 -9.12 32.98 9.60
C VAL A 28 -7.79 32.44 9.04
N THR A 29 -7.01 31.78 9.89
CA THR A 29 -5.80 31.09 9.42
C THR A 29 -6.19 29.70 8.92
N LEU A 30 -6.24 29.53 7.59
CA LEU A 30 -6.48 28.24 6.92
C LEU A 30 -5.21 27.38 6.97
N THR A 31 -4.99 26.65 8.06
CA THR A 31 -3.96 25.61 8.10
C THR A 31 -4.46 24.42 7.29
N ARG A 32 -3.97 24.28 6.05
CA ARG A 32 -4.28 23.11 5.20
C ARG A 32 -3.78 21.85 5.92
N CYS A 33 -4.70 20.99 6.30
CA CYS A 33 -4.37 19.64 6.75
C CYS A 33 -3.94 18.83 5.53
N PHE A 34 -2.64 18.75 5.28
CA PHE A 34 -2.13 17.79 4.31
C PHE A 34 -2.29 16.41 4.95
N ILE A 35 -3.27 15.64 4.47
CA ILE A 35 -3.24 14.19 4.69
C ILE A 35 -2.02 13.71 3.92
N LEU A 36 -0.90 13.52 4.62
CA LEU A 36 0.21 12.73 4.10
C LEU A 36 -0.34 11.30 3.98
N GLY A 37 -0.94 11.01 2.83
CA GLY A 37 -1.27 9.63 2.48
C GLY A 37 0.01 8.82 2.65
N THR A 38 -0.05 7.77 3.46
CA THR A 38 1.09 6.87 3.61
C THR A 38 1.38 6.28 2.24
N SER A 39 2.58 6.53 1.73
CA SER A 39 3.01 5.88 0.48
C SER A 39 3.12 4.38 0.74
N PRO A 40 2.62 3.51 -0.17
CA PRO A 40 2.69 2.07 0.00
C PRO A 40 4.15 1.62 0.07
N ASN A 41 4.53 0.98 1.18
CA ASN A 41 5.87 0.41 1.30
C ASN A 41 5.87 -1.01 0.76
N TRP A 42 6.19 -1.19 -0.53
CA TRP A 42 6.21 -2.52 -1.15
C TRP A 42 7.41 -3.37 -0.75
N PHE A 43 8.53 -2.78 -0.32
CA PHE A 43 9.79 -3.49 -0.12
C PHE A 43 9.76 -4.36 1.13
N GLY A 44 10.19 -5.61 1.02
CA GLY A 44 10.23 -6.53 2.15
C GLY A 44 10.18 -7.99 1.73
N LYS A 45 10.08 -8.85 2.74
CA LYS A 45 9.88 -10.29 2.60
C LYS A 45 8.50 -10.65 3.12
N PHE A 46 7.81 -11.53 2.40
CA PHE A 46 6.44 -11.92 2.68
C PHE A 46 6.32 -13.44 2.66
N ASN A 47 5.84 -14.02 3.75
CA ASN A 47 5.56 -15.44 3.87
C ASN A 47 4.21 -15.76 3.24
N VAL A 48 4.23 -16.60 2.21
CA VAL A 48 3.02 -17.02 1.49
C VAL A 48 2.23 -18.01 2.31
N SER A 49 0.92 -17.74 2.45
CA SER A 49 -0.04 -18.63 3.07
C SER A 49 -0.50 -19.72 2.09
N PRO A 50 -0.72 -20.96 2.55
CA PRO A 50 -1.10 -22.09 1.70
C PRO A 50 -2.59 -22.09 1.34
N LEU A 51 -3.08 -21.00 0.75
CA LEU A 51 -4.50 -20.82 0.38
C LEU A 51 -4.80 -21.15 -1.09
N CYS A 52 -3.76 -21.25 -1.92
CA CYS A 52 -3.89 -21.50 -3.35
C CYS A 52 -3.86 -23.02 -3.63
N ASP A 53 -4.79 -23.50 -4.46
CA ASP A 53 -4.87 -24.91 -4.84
C ASP A 53 -3.82 -25.28 -5.89
N GLN A 54 -2.78 -25.97 -5.46
CA GLN A 54 -1.65 -26.36 -6.29
C GLN A 54 -1.99 -27.45 -7.33
N GLN A 55 -3.12 -28.14 -7.19
CA GLN A 55 -3.51 -29.19 -8.15
C GLN A 55 -3.98 -28.58 -9.48
N VAL A 56 -4.62 -27.41 -9.40
CA VAL A 56 -5.23 -26.70 -10.54
C VAL A 56 -4.54 -25.38 -10.89
N CYS A 57 -3.83 -24.75 -9.95
CA CYS A 57 -3.25 -23.43 -10.13
C CYS A 57 -1.71 -23.45 -10.06
N CYS A 58 -1.10 -22.42 -10.64
CA CYS A 58 0.29 -22.08 -10.35
C CYS A 58 0.33 -21.13 -9.15
N CYS A 59 0.79 -21.64 -8.01
CA CYS A 59 0.71 -20.96 -6.73
C CYS A 59 2.06 -20.39 -6.30
N LEU A 60 2.03 -19.19 -5.73
CA LEU A 60 3.14 -18.69 -4.93
C LEU A 60 3.36 -19.59 -3.71
N THR A 61 4.62 -19.85 -3.35
CA THR A 61 4.97 -20.62 -2.15
C THR A 61 6.21 -20.06 -1.44
N GLY A 62 6.36 -20.39 -0.16
CA GLY A 62 7.51 -20.00 0.66
C GLY A 62 7.56 -18.49 0.90
N GLU A 63 8.66 -17.86 0.48
CA GLU A 63 8.91 -16.43 0.66
C GLU A 63 8.81 -15.70 -0.69
N VAL A 64 8.02 -14.64 -0.73
CA VAL A 64 8.05 -13.62 -1.79
C VAL A 64 8.88 -12.44 -1.31
N GLN A 65 9.79 -11.98 -2.14
CA GLN A 65 10.68 -10.88 -1.83
C GLN A 65 10.47 -9.74 -2.83
N VAL A 66 10.31 -8.53 -2.29
CA VAL A 66 10.24 -7.28 -3.05
C VAL A 66 11.45 -6.45 -2.69
N LYS A 67 12.31 -6.18 -3.67
CA LYS A 67 13.56 -5.44 -3.52
C LYS A 67 13.61 -4.27 -4.48
N GLU A 68 14.42 -3.27 -4.14
CA GLU A 68 14.76 -2.21 -5.06
C GLU A 68 15.49 -2.78 -6.29
N PHE A 69 15.14 -2.24 -7.47
CA PHE A 69 15.76 -2.61 -8.74
C PHE A 69 15.90 -1.35 -9.60
N GLY A 70 16.91 -0.54 -9.30
CA GLY A 70 17.07 0.77 -9.92
C GLY A 70 16.05 1.80 -9.41
N TYR A 71 16.01 2.96 -10.08
CA TYR A 71 15.33 4.14 -9.54
C TYR A 71 13.80 4.03 -9.60
N PHE A 72 13.27 3.60 -10.75
CA PHE A 72 11.82 3.52 -11.02
C PHE A 72 11.24 2.12 -10.91
N PHE A 73 12.07 1.10 -10.71
CA PHE A 73 11.63 -0.29 -10.71
C PHE A 73 11.91 -0.96 -9.36
N MET A 74 11.07 -1.95 -9.07
CA MET A 74 11.26 -2.90 -8.01
C MET A 74 11.29 -4.29 -8.61
N LYS A 75 12.06 -5.19 -8.00
CA LYS A 75 12.08 -6.61 -8.35
C LYS A 75 11.18 -7.35 -7.39
N ILE A 76 10.17 -8.03 -7.92
CA ILE A 76 9.39 -9.03 -7.18
C ILE A 76 9.90 -10.40 -7.59
N SER A 77 10.23 -11.24 -6.62
CA SER A 77 10.69 -12.61 -6.85
C SER A 77 10.15 -13.58 -5.81
N GLY A 78 9.99 -14.84 -6.17
CA GLY A 78 9.54 -15.86 -5.25
C GLY A 78 9.54 -17.25 -5.88
N LYS A 79 9.09 -18.23 -5.10
CA LYS A 79 8.94 -19.63 -5.56
C LYS A 79 7.52 -19.89 -6.02
N LEU A 80 7.41 -20.82 -6.95
CA LEU A 80 6.16 -21.29 -7.56
C LEU A 80 6.02 -22.80 -7.32
N ALA A 81 4.78 -23.25 -7.12
CA ALA A 81 4.43 -24.67 -7.04
C ALA A 81 3.07 -24.94 -7.69
N GLY A 82 2.82 -26.19 -8.06
CA GLY A 82 1.59 -26.61 -8.74
C GLY A 82 1.72 -26.60 -10.27
N GLN A 83 0.64 -26.21 -10.96
CA GLN A 83 0.53 -26.25 -12.43
C GLN A 83 1.28 -25.08 -13.12
N CYS A 84 2.57 -24.95 -12.85
CA CYS A 84 3.41 -23.83 -13.28
C CYS A 84 4.21 -24.08 -14.58
N LYS A 85 3.82 -25.09 -15.39
CA LYS A 85 4.50 -25.44 -16.65
C LYS A 85 6.03 -25.64 -16.49
N GLY A 86 6.46 -26.23 -15.38
CA GLY A 86 7.87 -26.47 -15.06
C GLY A 86 8.61 -25.29 -14.40
N LEU A 87 7.96 -24.14 -14.22
CA LEU A 87 8.55 -23.02 -13.48
C LEU A 87 8.49 -23.27 -11.97
N SER A 88 9.64 -23.19 -11.30
CA SER A 88 9.77 -23.31 -9.84
C SER A 88 10.04 -21.97 -9.16
N THR A 89 10.45 -20.95 -9.93
CA THR A 89 10.75 -19.62 -9.43
C THR A 89 10.34 -18.57 -10.46
N PHE A 90 10.02 -17.37 -10.00
CA PHE A 90 9.82 -16.22 -10.88
C PHE A 90 10.60 -15.02 -10.34
N TRP A 91 10.94 -14.12 -11.27
CA TRP A 91 11.34 -12.76 -10.94
C TRP A 91 10.85 -11.82 -12.03
N LEU A 92 10.36 -10.65 -11.64
CA LEU A 92 9.82 -9.66 -12.58
C LEU A 92 10.23 -8.24 -12.12
N PRO A 93 10.77 -7.41 -13.02
CA PRO A 93 10.87 -5.98 -12.78
C PRO A 93 9.49 -5.36 -12.94
N VAL A 94 9.06 -4.59 -11.95
CA VAL A 94 7.76 -3.90 -11.92
C VAL A 94 8.04 -2.43 -11.63
N MET A 95 7.38 -1.52 -12.34
CA MET A 95 7.46 -0.09 -12.01
C MET A 95 6.97 0.11 -10.56
N LYS A 96 7.72 0.89 -9.76
CA LYS A 96 7.38 1.17 -8.36
C LYS A 96 5.98 1.79 -8.30
N PRO A 97 4.98 1.12 -7.72
CA PRO A 97 3.61 1.63 -7.69
C PRO A 97 3.51 2.79 -6.70
N SER A 98 2.85 3.88 -7.10
CA SER A 98 2.40 4.91 -6.17
C SER A 98 1.13 4.50 -5.40
N THR A 99 0.54 3.36 -5.75
CA THR A 99 -0.70 2.84 -5.18
C THR A 99 -0.51 1.46 -4.54
N TYR A 100 -1.56 1.01 -3.86
CA TYR A 100 -1.62 -0.28 -3.18
C TYR A 100 -1.96 -1.45 -4.12
N THR A 101 -1.85 -1.27 -5.44
CA THR A 101 -2.19 -2.32 -6.43
C THR A 101 -1.25 -2.29 -7.62
N THR A 102 -0.84 -3.46 -8.10
CA THR A 102 -0.07 -3.63 -9.33
C THR A 102 -0.51 -4.89 -10.09
N LYS A 103 -0.29 -4.92 -11.41
CA LYS A 103 -0.63 -6.07 -12.26
C LYS A 103 0.64 -6.85 -12.58
N LEU A 104 0.58 -8.16 -12.41
CA LEU A 104 1.64 -9.10 -12.75
C LEU A 104 1.15 -10.04 -13.85
N PRO A 105 1.93 -10.24 -14.93
CA PRO A 105 1.51 -11.06 -16.07
C PRO A 105 1.28 -12.54 -15.73
N ILE A 106 1.93 -13.07 -14.68
CA ILE A 106 1.88 -14.50 -14.33
C ILE A 106 0.84 -14.79 -13.24
N ILE A 107 0.61 -13.83 -12.33
CA ILE A 107 -0.13 -14.05 -11.08
C ILE A 107 -1.50 -13.34 -11.10
N GLY A 108 -1.65 -12.29 -11.92
CA GLY A 108 -2.86 -11.46 -11.95
C GLY A 108 -2.66 -10.14 -11.22
N VAL A 109 -3.60 -9.75 -10.37
CA VAL A 109 -3.54 -8.48 -9.64
C VAL A 109 -2.94 -8.71 -8.25
N LEU A 110 -1.88 -7.98 -7.92
CA LEU A 110 -1.27 -7.99 -6.60
C LEU A 110 -1.69 -6.72 -5.84
N LYS A 111 -2.27 -6.89 -4.65
CA LYS A 111 -2.69 -5.79 -3.77
C LYS A 111 -1.88 -5.83 -2.48
N LEU A 112 -1.46 -4.66 -2.01
CA LEU A 112 -0.83 -4.46 -0.71
C LEU A 112 -1.88 -3.79 0.19
N ASN A 113 -2.01 -4.20 1.45
CA ASN A 113 -2.90 -3.47 2.37
C ASN A 113 -2.32 -2.10 2.76
N GLU A 114 -3.16 -1.22 3.32
CA GLU A 114 -2.77 0.14 3.70
C GLU A 114 -1.58 0.18 4.67
N ASP A 115 -1.52 -0.77 5.62
CA ASP A 115 -0.44 -0.92 6.59
C ASP A 115 0.83 -1.56 6.00
N SER A 116 0.83 -1.93 4.72
CA SER A 116 1.94 -2.58 4.02
C SER A 116 2.37 -3.94 4.60
N THR A 117 1.55 -4.60 5.41
CA THR A 117 1.85 -5.88 6.09
C THR A 117 1.37 -7.12 5.34
N THR A 118 0.44 -7.01 4.40
CA THR A 118 -0.18 -8.15 3.72
C THR A 118 -0.24 -7.90 2.22
N LEU A 119 0.22 -8.90 1.44
CA LEU A 119 0.00 -8.99 0.00
C LEU A 119 -1.14 -9.97 -0.29
N THR A 120 -2.05 -9.60 -1.18
CA THR A 120 -3.05 -10.50 -1.76
C THR A 120 -2.89 -10.57 -3.27
N ALA A 121 -2.94 -11.79 -3.80
CA ALA A 121 -2.89 -12.06 -5.23
C ALA A 121 -4.28 -12.52 -5.68
N GLU A 122 -4.84 -11.79 -6.63
CA GLU A 122 -6.13 -12.11 -7.26
C GLU A 122 -5.88 -12.62 -8.69
N SER A 123 -6.20 -13.88 -8.90
CA SER A 123 -6.01 -14.56 -10.19
C SER A 123 -7.28 -14.45 -11.04
N PRO A 124 -7.16 -14.22 -12.36
CA PRO A 124 -8.31 -14.27 -13.27
C PRO A 124 -8.87 -15.68 -13.46
N LEU A 125 -8.17 -16.73 -13.01
CA LEU A 125 -8.58 -18.13 -13.16
C LEU A 125 -9.62 -18.59 -12.12
N GLY A 126 -9.90 -17.76 -11.11
CA GLY A 126 -10.85 -18.03 -10.04
C GLY A 126 -10.25 -17.93 -8.64
N SER A 127 -11.13 -17.95 -7.63
CA SER A 127 -10.77 -17.74 -6.22
C SER A 127 -9.83 -18.81 -5.66
N GLN A 128 -9.87 -20.03 -6.20
CA GLN A 128 -8.99 -21.14 -5.84
C GLN A 128 -7.51 -20.88 -6.19
N CYS A 129 -7.25 -19.94 -7.11
CA CYS A 129 -5.91 -19.51 -7.49
C CYS A 129 -5.47 -18.23 -6.76
N ASN A 130 -6.28 -17.71 -5.83
CA ASN A 130 -5.91 -16.53 -5.06
C ASN A 130 -4.86 -16.88 -4.01
N GLY A 131 -3.99 -15.91 -3.73
CA GLY A 131 -2.91 -16.06 -2.76
C GLY A 131 -2.93 -14.96 -1.71
N ARG A 132 -2.30 -15.24 -0.57
CA ARG A 132 -2.03 -14.24 0.47
C ARG A 132 -0.61 -14.43 0.97
N ALA A 133 0.09 -13.34 1.26
CA ALA A 133 1.38 -13.38 1.92
C ALA A 133 1.48 -12.30 3.01
N VAL A 134 2.14 -12.60 4.12
CA VAL A 134 2.26 -11.70 5.28
C VAL A 134 3.72 -11.30 5.45
N ARG A 135 3.97 -10.01 5.65
CA ARG A 135 5.30 -9.46 5.84
C ARG A 135 5.99 -10.09 7.06
N GLN A 136 7.25 -10.49 6.89
CA GLN A 136 8.12 -10.87 7.99
C GLN A 136 8.52 -9.61 8.78
N GLN A 137 8.32 -9.65 10.10
CA GLN A 137 8.77 -8.60 11.02
C GLN A 137 10.29 -8.60 11.17
#